data_AF-A0A961TQZ9-F1
#
_entry.id   AF-A0A961TQZ9-F1
#
_cell.length_a   1.000
_cell.length_b   1.000
_cell.length_c   1.000
_cell.angle_alpha   90.00
_cell.angle_beta   90.00
_cell.angle_gamma   90.00
#
_symmetry.space_group_name_H-M   'P 1'
#
loop_
_entity.id
_entity.type
_entity.pdbx_description
1 polymer ?
#
loop_
_entity_poly.entity_id
_entity_poly.type
_entity_poly.pdbx_seq_one_letter_code
_entity_poly.pdbx_strand_id
1 'polypeptide(L)'
;HQMMARLEADETLVGNLPAQMPAEGSLLPETYPYQRGTTRQEIVERMRSAHDRLVEEIWQKRIPDLPLNTIEEFVTLASIVEKETGRADERPRVASVFINRLKKGMRLQSDPTILYGLFGGEGRPADRAILRSDISKPTPYNTYVIDGLPPGPIANPGRAALEAVANPSRTDDLFFVADGTGGHVFAKTLEEHQQNVVRWRAIEKKLREAQAAQEKKLQEAQQKADQSADGASTQDDQGDASSNAQQ
;
A
#
# COMPACT_ATOMS: atom_id res chain seq x y z
N HIS A 1 -9.68 -7.50 -4.71
CA HIS A 1 -10.60 -6.77 -5.63
C HIS A 1 -9.93 -6.05 -6.82
N GLN A 2 -8.86 -5.28 -6.63
CA GLN A 2 -8.24 -4.50 -7.73
C GLN A 2 -7.77 -5.33 -8.94
N MET A 3 -7.27 -6.54 -8.71
CA MET A 3 -6.82 -7.43 -9.80
C MET A 3 -7.98 -7.79 -10.73
N MET A 4 -9.15 -8.08 -10.15
CA MET A 4 -10.34 -8.47 -10.88
C MET A 4 -10.90 -7.30 -11.69
N ALA A 5 -10.88 -6.08 -11.12
CA ALA A 5 -11.24 -4.87 -11.85
C ALA A 5 -10.33 -4.61 -13.06
N ARG A 6 -9.02 -4.90 -12.94
CA ARG A 6 -8.09 -4.81 -14.08
C ARG A 6 -8.37 -5.85 -15.16
N LEU A 7 -8.69 -7.09 -14.78
CA LEU A 7 -9.07 -8.13 -15.74
C LEU A 7 -10.38 -7.79 -16.43
N GLU A 8 -11.36 -7.24 -15.71
CA GLU A 8 -12.64 -6.81 -16.28
C GLU A 8 -12.43 -5.72 -17.34
N ALA A 9 -11.63 -4.70 -17.02
CA ALA A 9 -11.37 -3.55 -17.89
C ALA A 9 -10.49 -3.86 -19.13
N ASP A 10 -9.85 -5.04 -19.19
CA ASP A 10 -8.97 -5.40 -20.31
C ASP A 10 -9.76 -5.88 -21.53
N GLU A 11 -9.87 -5.03 -22.56
CA GLU A 11 -10.61 -5.31 -23.80
C GLU A 11 -10.00 -6.44 -24.66
N THR A 12 -8.76 -6.85 -24.39
CA THR A 12 -8.11 -7.93 -25.14
C THR A 12 -8.42 -9.32 -24.60
N LEU A 13 -8.92 -9.39 -23.35
CA LEU A 13 -9.48 -10.58 -22.73
C LEU A 13 -10.97 -10.72 -23.05
N VAL A 14 -11.43 -11.97 -23.14
CA VAL A 14 -12.84 -12.29 -23.47
C VAL A 14 -13.52 -13.06 -22.36
N GLY A 15 -14.85 -13.17 -22.44
CA GLY A 15 -15.67 -13.84 -21.44
C GLY A 15 -15.78 -13.07 -20.14
N ASN A 16 -16.68 -13.53 -19.27
CA ASN A 16 -16.95 -12.92 -17.97
C ASN A 16 -15.91 -13.36 -16.92
N LEU A 17 -15.79 -12.60 -15.84
CA LEU A 17 -15.12 -13.08 -14.64
C LEU A 17 -15.81 -14.35 -14.07
N PRO A 18 -15.09 -15.12 -13.22
CA PRO A 18 -15.70 -16.24 -12.50
C PRO A 18 -16.93 -15.80 -11.70
N ALA A 19 -17.95 -16.67 -11.66
CA ALA A 19 -19.20 -16.38 -10.94
C ALA A 19 -18.99 -16.20 -9.42
N GLN A 20 -17.99 -16.88 -8.86
CA GLN A 20 -17.55 -16.70 -7.49
C GLN A 20 -16.19 -16.00 -7.49
N MET A 21 -16.11 -14.90 -6.74
CA MET A 21 -14.86 -14.18 -6.56
C MET A 21 -13.85 -15.05 -5.78
N PRO A 22 -12.59 -15.13 -6.23
CA PRO A 22 -11.53 -15.78 -5.46
C PRO A 22 -11.40 -15.16 -4.07
N ALA A 23 -11.07 -15.99 -3.09
CA ALA A 23 -10.82 -15.51 -1.73
C ALA A 23 -9.62 -14.55 -1.69
N GLU A 24 -9.62 -13.59 -0.77
CA GLU A 24 -8.47 -12.70 -0.59
C GLU A 24 -7.25 -13.53 -0.16
N GLY A 25 -6.09 -13.27 -0.77
CA GLY A 25 -4.88 -14.07 -0.54
C GLY A 25 -4.84 -15.39 -1.29
N SER A 26 -5.66 -15.60 -2.33
CA SER A 26 -5.65 -16.84 -3.14
C SER A 26 -5.10 -16.68 -4.56
N LEU A 27 -4.67 -15.48 -4.92
CA LEU A 27 -4.14 -15.18 -6.26
C LEU A 27 -2.71 -14.67 -6.14
N LEU A 28 -1.84 -15.02 -7.09
CA LEU A 28 -0.47 -14.53 -7.13
C LEU A 28 -0.37 -13.24 -7.97
N PRO A 29 0.03 -12.09 -7.39
CA PRO A 29 0.20 -10.84 -8.13
C PRO A 29 1.50 -10.78 -8.94
N GLU A 30 1.51 -11.47 -10.07
CA GLU A 30 2.60 -11.44 -11.06
C GLU A 30 2.12 -11.00 -12.45
N THR A 31 3.06 -10.92 -13.39
CA THR A 31 2.77 -10.67 -14.80
C THR A 31 2.45 -11.99 -15.51
N TYR A 32 1.26 -12.07 -16.10
CA TYR A 32 0.80 -13.26 -16.83
C TYR A 32 0.73 -12.94 -18.32
N PRO A 33 1.66 -13.45 -19.15
CA PRO A 33 1.56 -13.30 -20.59
C PRO A 33 0.37 -14.11 -21.12
N TYR A 34 -0.40 -13.52 -22.03
CA TYR A 34 -1.56 -14.15 -22.65
C TYR A 34 -1.72 -13.72 -24.11
N GLN A 35 -2.57 -14.41 -24.86
CA GLN A 35 -2.89 -14.07 -26.24
C GLN A 35 -4.23 -13.35 -26.30
N ARG A 36 -4.42 -12.46 -27.29
CA ARG A 36 -5.73 -11.83 -27.52
C ARG A 36 -6.80 -12.92 -27.66
N GLY A 37 -7.90 -12.78 -26.93
CA GLY A 37 -8.95 -13.80 -26.89
C GLY A 37 -8.78 -14.85 -25.80
N THR A 38 -7.73 -14.79 -24.96
CA THR A 38 -7.67 -15.57 -23.71
C THR A 38 -8.83 -15.15 -22.80
N THR A 39 -9.45 -16.13 -22.13
CA THR A 39 -10.59 -15.83 -21.26
C THR A 39 -10.15 -15.25 -19.92
N ARG A 40 -10.96 -14.35 -19.34
CA ARG A 40 -10.71 -13.82 -17.98
C ARG A 40 -10.62 -14.93 -16.94
N GLN A 41 -11.45 -15.97 -17.06
CA GLN A 41 -11.44 -17.14 -16.17
C GLN A 41 -10.12 -17.91 -16.24
N GLU A 42 -9.57 -18.09 -17.44
CA GLU A 42 -8.29 -18.77 -17.64
C GLU A 42 -7.14 -18.00 -16.96
N ILE A 43 -7.14 -16.68 -17.03
CA ILE A 43 -6.15 -15.86 -16.31
C ILE A 43 -6.28 -16.06 -14.80
N VAL A 44 -7.50 -15.99 -14.24
CA VAL A 44 -7.73 -16.21 -12.81
C VAL A 44 -7.27 -17.61 -12.38
N GLU A 45 -7.55 -18.64 -13.17
CA GLU A 45 -7.11 -20.00 -12.86
C GLU A 45 -5.58 -20.13 -12.87
N ARG A 46 -4.91 -19.49 -13.84
CA ARG A 46 -3.45 -19.45 -13.89
C ARG A 46 -2.87 -18.75 -12.66
N MET A 47 -3.49 -17.67 -12.21
CA MET A 47 -3.09 -16.93 -11.01
C MET A 47 -3.23 -17.78 -9.73
N ARG A 48 -4.35 -18.49 -9.59
CA ARG A 48 -4.59 -19.40 -8.46
C ARG A 48 -3.62 -20.59 -8.47
N SER A 49 -3.48 -21.24 -9.62
CA SER A 49 -2.53 -22.34 -9.79
C SER A 49 -1.08 -21.92 -9.51
N ALA A 50 -0.70 -20.70 -9.88
CA ALA A 50 0.63 -20.17 -9.59
C ALA A 50 0.80 -19.84 -8.10
N HIS A 51 -0.22 -19.27 -7.47
CA HIS A 51 -0.29 -19.04 -6.04
C HIS A 51 -0.08 -20.33 -5.24
N ASP A 52 -0.90 -21.36 -5.50
CA ASP A 52 -0.90 -22.59 -4.70
C ASP A 52 0.45 -23.31 -4.78
N ARG A 53 1.04 -23.38 -5.98
CA ARG A 53 2.39 -23.94 -6.17
C ARG A 53 3.44 -23.15 -5.40
N LEU A 54 3.38 -21.83 -5.46
CA LEU A 54 4.37 -20.97 -4.84
C LEU A 54 4.31 -21.01 -3.31
N VAL A 55 3.10 -20.94 -2.77
CA VAL A 55 2.87 -21.00 -1.32
C VAL A 55 3.38 -22.33 -0.77
N GLU A 56 3.04 -23.44 -1.41
CA GLU A 56 3.51 -24.76 -0.99
C GLU A 56 5.04 -24.84 -1.07
N GLU A 57 5.64 -24.39 -2.19
CA GLU A 57 7.10 -24.41 -2.38
C GLU A 57 7.85 -23.65 -1.28
N ILE A 58 7.40 -22.44 -0.96
CA ILE A 58 8.03 -21.58 0.04
C ILE A 58 7.76 -22.13 1.45
N TRP A 59 6.53 -22.55 1.73
CA TRP A 59 6.14 -23.09 3.03
C TRP A 59 6.99 -24.31 3.40
N GLN A 60 7.26 -25.21 2.47
CA GLN A 60 8.12 -26.37 2.72
C GLN A 60 9.58 -26.00 3.02
N LYS A 61 10.05 -24.84 2.56
CA LYS A 61 11.43 -24.35 2.76
C LYS A 61 11.57 -23.36 3.93
N ARG A 62 10.48 -23.08 4.67
CA ARG A 62 10.48 -22.12 5.77
C ARG A 62 11.45 -22.53 6.88
N ILE A 63 11.92 -21.55 7.65
CA ILE A 63 12.74 -21.84 8.83
C ILE A 63 11.92 -22.62 9.88
N PRO A 64 12.58 -23.47 10.68
CA PRO A 64 11.90 -24.11 11.81
C PRO A 64 11.43 -23.07 12.84
N ASP A 65 10.47 -23.46 13.68
CA ASP A 65 9.99 -22.69 14.83
C ASP A 65 9.39 -21.31 14.49
N LEU A 66 8.74 -21.19 13.32
CA LEU A 66 7.80 -20.10 13.08
C LEU A 66 6.56 -20.27 13.96
N PRO A 67 6.01 -19.18 14.54
CA PRO A 67 4.79 -19.22 15.34
C PRO A 67 3.55 -19.26 14.43
N LEU A 68 3.60 -20.11 13.39
CA LEU A 68 2.60 -20.25 12.35
C LEU A 68 2.33 -21.75 12.18
N ASN A 69 1.10 -22.16 12.44
CA ASN A 69 0.69 -23.56 12.46
C ASN A 69 0.22 -24.04 11.09
N THR A 70 -0.33 -23.13 10.27
CA THR A 70 -0.95 -23.48 8.99
C THR A 70 -0.52 -22.57 7.84
N ILE A 71 -0.78 -23.02 6.61
CA ILE A 71 -0.53 -22.24 5.39
C ILE A 71 -1.42 -20.99 5.37
N GLU A 72 -2.64 -21.07 5.89
CA GLU A 72 -3.57 -19.95 5.97
C GLU A 72 -3.02 -18.84 6.89
N GLU A 73 -2.46 -19.19 8.04
CA GLU A 73 -1.78 -18.24 8.94
C GLU A 73 -0.56 -17.61 8.26
N PHE A 74 0.19 -18.41 7.51
CA PHE A 74 1.36 -17.96 6.74
C PHE A 74 1.00 -16.94 5.66
N VAL A 75 0.01 -17.26 4.83
CA VAL A 75 -0.48 -16.36 3.77
C VAL A 75 -1.09 -15.11 4.40
N THR A 76 -1.79 -15.25 5.53
CA THR A 76 -2.34 -14.11 6.27
C THR A 76 -1.24 -13.15 6.71
N LEU A 77 -0.20 -13.65 7.37
CA LEU A 77 0.91 -12.80 7.79
C LEU A 77 1.66 -12.20 6.59
N ALA A 78 1.87 -12.97 5.52
CA ALA A 78 2.48 -12.47 4.29
C ALA A 78 1.67 -11.32 3.68
N SER A 79 0.34 -11.39 3.71
CA SER A 79 -0.53 -10.31 3.23
C SER A 79 -0.41 -9.03 4.06
N ILE A 80 -0.15 -9.14 5.36
CA ILE A 80 0.10 -7.99 6.24
C ILE A 80 1.46 -7.36 5.86
N VAL A 81 2.50 -8.19 5.74
CA VAL A 81 3.85 -7.75 5.36
C VAL A 81 3.87 -7.08 3.97
N GLU A 82 3.12 -7.63 3.00
CA GLU A 82 2.93 -7.06 1.67
C GLU A 82 2.39 -5.62 1.74
N LYS A 83 1.43 -5.36 2.64
CA LYS A 83 0.81 -4.06 2.79
C LYS A 83 1.62 -3.08 3.65
N GLU A 84 2.53 -3.57 4.47
CA GLU A 84 3.29 -2.76 5.42
C GLU A 84 4.48 -2.03 4.77
N THR A 85 5.22 -2.71 3.89
CA THR A 85 6.38 -2.09 3.24
C THR A 85 6.49 -2.42 1.75
N GLY A 86 6.67 -1.36 0.95
CA GLY A 86 7.04 -1.48 -0.46
C GLY A 86 8.54 -1.76 -0.66
N ARG A 87 9.37 -1.50 0.35
CA ARG A 87 10.83 -1.62 0.27
C ARG A 87 11.30 -3.06 0.36
N ALA A 88 12.00 -3.52 -0.67
CA ALA A 88 12.45 -4.91 -0.76
C ALA A 88 13.50 -5.29 0.30
N ASP A 89 14.37 -4.34 0.64
CA ASP A 89 15.44 -4.49 1.63
C ASP A 89 14.91 -4.61 3.08
N GLU A 90 13.78 -3.98 3.38
CA GLU A 90 13.22 -3.99 4.75
C GLU A 90 12.23 -5.12 5.00
N ARG A 91 11.66 -5.72 3.95
CA ARG A 91 10.56 -6.67 4.07
C ARG A 91 10.86 -7.86 4.99
N PRO A 92 12.04 -8.53 4.92
CA PRO A 92 12.38 -9.60 5.86
C PRO A 92 12.49 -9.13 7.32
N ARG A 93 12.83 -7.86 7.55
CA ARG A 93 12.94 -7.28 8.89
C ARG A 93 11.57 -6.88 9.45
N VAL A 94 10.67 -6.35 8.61
CA VAL A 94 9.27 -6.14 8.98
C VAL A 94 8.59 -7.46 9.34
N ALA A 95 8.79 -8.51 8.54
CA ALA A 95 8.32 -9.86 8.87
C ALA A 95 8.85 -10.35 10.23
N SER A 96 10.14 -10.10 10.51
CA SER A 96 10.77 -10.41 11.81
C SER A 96 10.02 -9.76 12.98
N VAL A 97 9.64 -8.49 12.87
CA VAL A 97 8.92 -7.78 13.93
C VAL A 97 7.58 -8.44 14.24
N PHE A 98 6.77 -8.75 13.23
CA PHE A 98 5.48 -9.41 13.45
C PHE A 98 5.64 -10.82 14.03
N ILE A 99 6.61 -11.59 13.55
CA ILE A 99 6.92 -12.93 14.07
C ILE A 99 7.35 -12.84 15.55
N ASN A 100 8.21 -11.89 15.89
CA ASN A 100 8.66 -11.67 17.27
C ASN A 100 7.51 -11.27 18.19
N ARG A 101 6.58 -10.45 17.70
CA ARG A 101 5.36 -10.09 18.43
C ARG A 101 4.48 -11.31 18.68
N LEU A 102 4.22 -12.14 17.66
CA LEU A 102 3.47 -13.38 17.81
C LEU A 102 4.10 -14.31 18.86
N LYS A 103 5.43 -14.50 18.79
CA LYS A 103 6.17 -15.32 19.78
C LYS A 103 6.04 -14.81 21.22
N LYS A 104 5.85 -13.50 21.40
CA LYS A 104 5.70 -12.85 22.71
C LYS A 104 4.23 -12.66 23.13
N GLY A 105 3.26 -13.11 22.34
CA GLY A 105 1.84 -12.83 22.59
C GLY A 105 1.49 -11.34 22.51
N MET A 106 2.27 -10.55 21.78
CA MET A 106 2.01 -9.14 21.54
C MET A 106 1.08 -8.98 20.34
N ARG A 107 0.16 -8.03 20.42
CA ARG A 107 -0.69 -7.63 19.29
C ARG A 107 0.15 -7.11 18.12
N LEU A 108 -0.28 -7.40 16.89
CA LEU A 108 0.47 -6.99 15.70
C LEU A 108 0.42 -5.48 15.47
N GLN A 109 -0.73 -4.84 15.72
CA GLN A 109 -0.92 -3.39 15.58
C GLN A 109 -0.49 -2.85 14.21
N SER A 110 -1.00 -3.47 13.14
CA SER A 110 -0.74 -3.05 11.76
C SER A 110 -1.91 -2.25 11.20
N ASP A 111 -1.65 -1.03 10.75
CA ASP A 111 -2.63 -0.10 10.18
C ASP A 111 -3.41 -0.67 8.98
N PRO A 112 -2.77 -1.35 8.01
CA PRO A 112 -3.47 -2.08 6.94
C PRO A 112 -4.61 -2.98 7.42
N THR A 113 -4.49 -3.59 8.59
CA THR A 113 -5.52 -4.50 9.14
C THR A 113 -6.75 -3.75 9.64
N ILE A 114 -6.58 -2.52 10.17
CA ILE A 114 -7.69 -1.62 10.49
C ILE A 114 -8.45 -1.29 9.21
N LEU A 115 -7.73 -0.87 8.17
CA LEU A 115 -8.32 -0.44 6.92
C LEU A 115 -9.12 -1.57 6.26
N TYR A 116 -8.54 -2.76 6.21
CA TYR A 116 -9.25 -3.93 5.67
C TYR A 116 -10.49 -4.28 6.52
N GLY A 117 -10.40 -4.21 7.85
CA GLY A 117 -11.56 -4.45 8.71
C GLY A 117 -12.70 -3.41 8.56
N LEU A 118 -12.40 -2.21 8.08
CA LEU A 118 -13.39 -1.15 7.87
C LEU A 118 -13.98 -1.12 6.47
N PHE A 119 -13.18 -1.46 5.46
CA PHE A 119 -13.51 -1.24 4.05
C PHE A 119 -13.40 -2.50 3.17
N GLY A 120 -12.90 -3.60 3.72
CA GLY A 120 -12.61 -4.81 2.97
C GLY A 120 -11.57 -4.61 1.87
N GLY A 121 -11.57 -5.51 0.89
CA GLY A 121 -10.61 -5.50 -0.21
C GLY A 121 -10.85 -4.41 -1.27
N GLU A 122 -11.95 -3.66 -1.19
CA GLU A 122 -12.22 -2.49 -2.04
C GLU A 122 -11.29 -1.32 -1.71
N GLY A 123 -10.81 -1.26 -0.46
CA GLY A 123 -9.88 -0.26 0.03
C GLY A 123 -10.57 1.02 0.51
N ARG A 124 -9.78 1.88 1.17
CA ARG A 124 -10.24 3.17 1.69
C ARG A 124 -10.31 4.24 0.58
N PRO A 125 -11.15 5.28 0.73
CA PRO A 125 -11.02 6.51 -0.04
C PRO A 125 -9.61 7.11 0.11
N ALA A 126 -9.02 7.58 -0.99
CA ALA A 126 -7.63 8.04 -1.06
C ALA A 126 -7.31 9.12 -0.01
N ASP A 127 -8.28 9.97 0.32
CA ASP A 127 -8.06 11.18 1.13
C ASP A 127 -8.42 11.00 2.62
N ARG A 128 -8.84 9.80 3.04
CA ARG A 128 -9.26 9.54 4.43
C ARG A 128 -8.10 8.99 5.28
N ALA A 129 -7.58 9.79 6.20
CA ALA A 129 -6.64 9.33 7.22
C ALA A 129 -7.29 8.36 8.24
N ILE A 130 -6.48 7.51 8.86
CA ILE A 130 -6.91 6.65 9.98
C ILE A 130 -7.21 7.53 11.18
N LEU A 131 -8.44 7.44 11.71
CA LEU A 131 -8.86 8.20 12.88
C LEU A 131 -8.55 7.42 14.16
N ARG A 132 -8.43 8.15 15.27
CA ARG A 132 -8.29 7.50 16.59
C ARG A 132 -9.46 6.56 16.91
N SER A 133 -10.67 6.91 16.46
CA SER A 133 -11.86 6.07 16.61
C SER A 133 -11.74 4.76 15.84
N ASP A 134 -11.05 4.76 14.69
CA ASP A 134 -10.82 3.56 13.87
C ASP A 134 -9.90 2.58 14.60
N ILE A 135 -8.83 3.07 15.22
CA ILE A 135 -7.86 2.26 15.99
C ILE A 135 -8.57 1.50 17.12
N SER A 136 -9.51 2.14 17.81
CA SER A 136 -10.26 1.52 18.91
C SER A 136 -11.47 0.70 18.47
N LYS A 137 -11.88 0.76 17.20
CA LYS A 137 -13.12 0.12 16.73
C LYS A 137 -12.92 -1.40 16.63
N PRO A 138 -13.71 -2.21 17.36
CA PRO A 138 -13.60 -3.65 17.27
C PRO A 138 -14.04 -4.15 15.89
N THR A 139 -13.15 -4.87 15.21
CA THR A 139 -13.47 -5.67 14.03
C THR A 139 -12.65 -6.97 14.12
N PRO A 140 -13.06 -8.06 13.45
CA PRO A 140 -12.28 -9.30 13.43
C PRO A 140 -10.87 -9.13 12.85
N TYR A 141 -10.61 -8.05 12.10
CA TYR A 141 -9.32 -7.79 11.46
C TYR A 141 -8.47 -6.75 12.21
N ASN A 142 -9.04 -5.99 13.16
CA ASN A 142 -8.30 -4.92 13.81
C ASN A 142 -7.27 -5.48 14.81
N THR A 143 -6.01 -5.60 14.37
CA THR A 143 -4.89 -6.08 15.18
C THR A 143 -4.41 -5.14 16.28
N TYR A 144 -5.08 -4.01 16.50
CA TYR A 144 -4.93 -3.23 17.74
C TYR A 144 -5.84 -3.74 18.86
N VAL A 145 -6.92 -4.43 18.51
CA VAL A 145 -7.96 -4.89 19.43
C VAL A 145 -7.88 -6.40 19.65
N ILE A 146 -7.66 -7.18 18.59
CA ILE A 146 -7.53 -8.64 18.67
C ILE A 146 -6.10 -9.06 19.03
N ASP A 147 -5.97 -10.26 19.57
CA ASP A 147 -4.69 -10.90 19.80
C ASP A 147 -4.36 -11.85 18.63
N GLY A 148 -3.09 -11.92 18.24
CA GLY A 148 -2.64 -12.79 17.14
C GLY A 148 -2.99 -12.27 15.74
N LEU A 149 -3.22 -13.21 14.82
CA LEU A 149 -3.52 -12.94 13.42
C LEU A 149 -5.02 -12.65 13.20
N PRO A 150 -5.39 -11.85 12.20
CA PRO A 150 -6.77 -11.75 11.74
C PRO A 150 -7.26 -13.08 11.14
N PRO A 151 -8.58 -13.28 10.93
CA PRO A 151 -9.13 -14.54 10.46
C PRO A 151 -8.74 -14.93 9.02
N GLY A 152 -8.10 -14.03 8.27
CA GLY A 152 -7.61 -14.32 6.93
C GLY A 152 -6.77 -13.17 6.36
N PRO A 153 -6.31 -13.32 5.10
CA PRO A 153 -5.49 -12.33 4.42
C PRO A 153 -6.22 -11.01 4.18
N ILE A 154 -5.44 -9.92 4.12
CA ILE A 154 -5.94 -8.57 3.81
C ILE A 154 -5.56 -8.10 2.40
N ALA A 155 -4.83 -8.93 1.68
CA ALA A 155 -4.34 -8.71 0.32
C ALA A 155 -3.87 -10.03 -0.30
N ASN A 156 -3.57 -10.00 -1.60
CA ASN A 156 -2.85 -11.07 -2.29
C ASN A 156 -1.34 -10.84 -2.19
N PRO A 157 -0.59 -11.62 -1.38
CA PRO A 157 0.85 -11.40 -1.19
C PRO A 157 1.64 -11.87 -2.41
N GLY A 158 2.69 -11.12 -2.75
CA GLY A 158 3.66 -11.55 -3.76
C GLY A 158 4.70 -12.52 -3.21
N ARG A 159 5.52 -13.09 -4.11
CA ARG A 159 6.66 -13.96 -3.76
C ARG A 159 7.54 -13.37 -2.66
N ALA A 160 7.90 -12.09 -2.79
CA ALA A 160 8.83 -11.46 -1.85
C ALA A 160 8.26 -11.37 -0.42
N ALA A 161 6.94 -11.21 -0.26
CA ALA A 161 6.31 -11.21 1.06
C ALA A 161 6.23 -12.62 1.66
N LEU A 162 5.90 -13.62 0.83
CA LEU A 162 5.91 -15.03 1.24
C LEU A 162 7.31 -15.46 1.70
N GLU A 163 8.35 -15.15 0.90
CA GLU A 163 9.75 -15.46 1.23
C GLU A 163 10.21 -14.74 2.51
N ALA A 164 9.83 -13.47 2.69
CA ALA A 164 10.16 -12.70 3.89
C ALA A 164 9.55 -13.29 5.16
N VAL A 165 8.33 -13.83 5.11
CA VAL A 165 7.71 -14.49 6.26
C VAL A 165 8.28 -15.89 6.49
N ALA A 166 8.61 -16.63 5.42
CA ALA A 166 9.18 -17.96 5.53
C ALA A 166 10.63 -17.95 6.04
N ASN A 167 11.37 -16.88 5.75
CA ASN A 167 12.76 -16.68 6.16
C ASN A 167 13.01 -15.22 6.56
N PRO A 168 12.49 -14.77 7.72
CA PRO A 168 12.66 -13.40 8.19
C PRO A 168 14.10 -13.10 8.59
N SER A 169 14.44 -11.81 8.69
CA SER A 169 15.70 -11.40 9.31
C SER A 169 15.78 -11.90 10.76
N ARG A 170 16.97 -12.31 11.19
CA ARG A 170 17.23 -12.71 12.58
C ARG A 170 17.50 -11.47 13.42
N THR A 171 16.44 -10.94 14.04
CA THR A 171 16.49 -9.76 14.91
C THR A 171 15.55 -9.95 16.09
N ASP A 172 15.73 -9.15 17.14
CA ASP A 172 14.79 -9.08 18.27
C ASP A 172 13.89 -7.83 18.18
N ASP A 173 13.79 -7.25 16.99
CA ASP A 173 13.04 -6.01 16.83
C ASP A 173 11.56 -6.27 17.10
N LEU A 174 10.93 -5.33 17.81
CA LEU A 174 9.52 -5.39 18.19
C LEU A 174 8.72 -4.18 17.69
N PHE A 175 9.41 -3.15 17.21
CA PHE A 175 8.79 -1.92 16.77
C PHE A 175 9.52 -1.40 15.54
N PHE A 176 8.78 -0.69 14.70
CA PHE A 176 9.34 0.12 13.63
C PHE A 176 8.51 1.39 13.46
N VAL A 177 9.14 2.43 12.94
CA VAL A 177 8.51 3.71 12.63
C VAL A 177 9.20 4.32 11.42
N ALA A 178 8.46 5.07 10.61
CA ALA A 178 9.01 5.73 9.44
C ALA A 178 10.24 6.60 9.78
N ASP A 179 11.24 6.58 8.91
CA ASP A 179 12.51 7.33 9.08
C ASP A 179 12.52 8.67 8.30
N GLY A 180 11.54 8.89 7.43
CA GLY A 180 11.43 10.05 6.55
C GLY A 180 12.16 9.97 5.22
N THR A 181 12.86 8.86 4.95
CA THR A 181 13.45 8.55 3.63
C THR A 181 12.55 7.62 2.80
N GLY A 182 11.44 7.18 3.39
CA GLY A 182 10.54 6.16 2.84
C GLY A 182 10.84 4.75 3.38
N GLY A 183 11.75 4.61 4.34
CA GLY A 183 12.01 3.37 5.09
C GLY A 183 11.62 3.49 6.56
N HIS A 184 12.20 2.63 7.39
CA HIS A 184 11.88 2.50 8.80
C HIS A 184 13.11 2.42 9.70
N VAL A 185 12.99 3.04 10.88
CA VAL A 185 13.87 2.77 12.01
C VAL A 185 13.22 1.69 12.88
N PHE A 186 13.97 0.62 13.15
CA PHE A 186 13.54 -0.50 13.96
C PHE A 186 14.07 -0.36 15.40
N ALA A 187 13.32 -0.90 16.35
CA ALA A 187 13.65 -0.85 17.77
C ALA A 187 13.28 -2.17 18.47
N LYS A 188 14.09 -2.54 19.47
CA LYS A 188 13.86 -3.72 20.31
C LYS A 188 13.00 -3.38 21.53
N THR A 189 13.08 -2.13 22.00
CA THR A 189 12.37 -1.68 23.20
C THR A 189 11.37 -0.58 22.90
N LEU A 190 10.38 -0.43 23.78
CA LEU A 190 9.40 0.64 23.68
C LEU A 190 10.04 2.02 23.86
N GLU A 191 11.06 2.14 24.70
CA GLU A 191 11.77 3.41 24.94
C GLU A 191 12.50 3.88 23.67
N GLU A 192 13.27 3.00 23.03
CA GLU A 192 13.90 3.27 21.74
C GLU A 192 12.87 3.67 20.68
N HIS A 193 11.76 2.93 20.63
CA HIS A 193 10.67 3.24 19.69
C HIS A 193 10.08 4.63 19.95
N GLN A 194 9.82 5.01 21.20
CA GLN A 194 9.30 6.33 21.55
C GLN A 194 10.27 7.45 21.14
N GLN A 195 11.57 7.25 21.34
CA GLN A 195 12.59 8.20 20.86
C GLN A 195 12.56 8.33 19.33
N ASN A 196 12.43 7.22 18.60
CA ASN A 196 12.31 7.22 17.15
C ASN A 196 11.02 7.92 16.67
N VAL A 197 9.90 7.71 17.37
CA VAL A 197 8.62 8.40 17.10
C VAL A 197 8.76 9.93 17.27
N VAL A 198 9.46 10.40 18.31
CA VAL A 198 9.72 11.83 18.51
C VAL A 198 10.53 12.39 17.35
N ARG A 199 11.59 11.69 16.92
CA ARG A 199 12.42 12.09 15.77
C ARG A 199 11.59 12.14 14.48
N TRP A 200 10.78 11.11 14.22
CA TRP A 200 9.90 11.03 13.06
C TRP A 200 8.92 12.21 13.02
N ARG A 201 8.22 12.51 14.12
CA ARG A 201 7.26 13.63 14.18
C ARG A 201 7.91 14.99 13.89
N ALA A 202 9.16 15.18 14.30
CA ALA A 202 9.90 16.41 13.98
C ALA A 202 10.23 16.51 12.49
N ILE A 203 10.57 15.39 11.84
CA ILE A 203 10.80 15.31 10.39
C ILE A 203 9.48 15.55 9.64
N GLU A 204 8.41 14.85 10.02
CA GLU A 204 7.09 14.96 9.41
C GLU A 204 6.57 16.41 9.42
N LYS A 205 6.72 17.12 10.54
CA LYS A 205 6.35 18.54 10.65
C LYS A 205 7.10 19.39 9.63
N LYS A 206 8.42 19.22 9.51
CA LYS A 206 9.25 19.99 8.55
C LYS A 206 8.88 19.67 7.11
N LEU A 207 8.61 18.41 6.78
CA LEU A 207 8.18 18.00 5.44
C LEU A 207 6.85 18.64 5.08
N ARG A 208 5.89 18.66 6.01
CA ARG A 208 4.58 19.30 5.79
C ARG A 208 4.70 20.81 5.58
N GLU A 209 5.53 21.49 6.39
CA GLU A 209 5.80 22.92 6.23
C GLU A 209 6.46 23.23 4.87
N ALA A 210 7.40 22.38 4.43
CA ALA A 210 8.06 22.52 3.13
C ALA A 210 7.09 22.29 1.96
N GLN A 211 6.22 21.27 2.05
CA GLN A 211 5.18 21.00 1.05
C GLN A 211 4.21 22.17 0.93
N ALA A 212 3.69 22.69 2.04
CA ALA A 212 2.79 23.84 2.03
C ALA A 212 3.46 25.10 1.43
N ALA A 213 4.74 25.32 1.72
CA ALA A 213 5.50 26.43 1.13
C ALA A 213 5.71 26.26 -0.39
N GLN A 214 5.95 25.02 -0.85
CA GLN A 214 6.11 24.71 -2.27
C GLN A 214 4.79 24.86 -3.04
N GLU A 215 3.69 24.37 -2.49
CA GLU A 215 2.34 24.52 -3.05
C GLU A 215 1.97 26.00 -3.19
N LYS A 216 2.22 26.80 -2.15
CA LYS A 216 1.99 28.25 -2.19
C LYS A 216 2.81 28.92 -3.29
N LYS A 217 4.10 28.59 -3.42
CA LYS A 217 4.95 29.12 -4.49
C LYS A 217 4.46 28.73 -5.89
N LEU A 218 3.98 27.49 -6.05
CA LEU A 218 3.42 27.01 -7.32
C LEU A 218 2.14 27.77 -7.67
N GLN A 219 1.25 27.98 -6.70
CA GLN A 219 0.03 28.76 -6.89
C GLN A 219 0.33 30.22 -7.26
N GLU A 220 1.28 30.87 -6.59
CA GLU A 220 1.69 32.24 -6.91
C GLU A 220 2.33 32.35 -8.30
N ALA A 221 3.10 31.36 -8.73
CA ALA A 221 3.68 31.30 -10.07
C ALA A 221 2.62 31.09 -11.15
N GLN A 222 1.64 30.21 -10.90
CA GLN A 222 0.50 29.97 -11.79
C GLN A 222 -0.33 31.24 -11.97
N GLN A 223 -0.65 31.94 -10.88
CA GLN A 223 -1.43 33.19 -10.92
C GLN A 223 -0.71 34.30 -11.70
N LYS A 224 0.62 34.40 -11.58
CA LYS A 224 1.42 35.36 -12.36
C LYS A 224 1.46 35.00 -13.85
N ALA A 225 1.54 33.72 -14.18
CA ALA A 225 1.51 33.26 -15.57
C ALA A 225 0.16 33.56 -16.23
N ASP A 226 -0.95 33.28 -15.54
CA ASP A 226 -2.30 33.54 -16.05
C ASP A 226 -2.56 35.05 -16.23
N GLN A 227 -2.10 35.89 -15.29
CA GLN A 227 -2.19 37.35 -15.42
C GLN A 227 -1.35 37.92 -16.59
N SER A 228 -0.22 37.29 -16.91
CA SER A 228 0.61 37.69 -18.05
C SER A 228 0.06 37.24 -19.41
N ALA A 229 -0.74 36.16 -19.43
CA ALA A 229 -1.42 35.67 -20.63
C ALA A 229 -2.63 36.55 -21.00
N ASP A 230 -3.39 37.04 -20.02
CA ASP A 230 -4.49 37.98 -20.26
C ASP A 230 -4.02 39.36 -20.74
N GLY A 231 -2.87 39.84 -20.26
CA GLY A 231 -2.29 41.14 -20.65
C GLY A 231 -1.71 41.21 -22.07
N ALA A 232 -1.41 40.08 -22.70
CA ALA A 232 -0.91 40.01 -24.08
C ALA A 232 -2.02 40.12 -25.14
N SER A 233 -3.30 40.05 -24.74
CA SER A 233 -4.45 40.14 -25.65
C SER A 233 -4.93 41.58 -25.92
N THR A 234 -4.31 42.60 -25.29
CA THR A 234 -4.83 43.98 -25.29
C THR A 234 -3.89 45.02 -25.94
N GLN A 235 -2.82 44.59 -26.62
CA GLN A 235 -1.87 45.49 -27.31
C GLN A 235 -1.72 45.16 -28.80
N ASP A 236 -2.83 45.16 -29.56
CA ASP A 236 -2.79 45.13 -31.03
C ASP A 236 -3.89 45.97 -31.70
N ASP A 237 -4.39 47.03 -31.02
CA ASP A 237 -5.37 47.94 -31.64
C ASP A 237 -5.17 49.41 -31.23
N GLN A 238 -4.01 49.98 -31.58
CA GLN A 238 -3.87 51.43 -31.75
C GLN A 238 -2.94 51.71 -32.94
N GLY A 239 -3.54 51.81 -34.12
CA GLY A 239 -2.85 52.16 -35.35
C GLY A 239 -3.82 52.66 -36.41
N ASP A 240 -4.03 53.97 -36.40
CA ASP A 240 -4.39 54.81 -37.55
C ASP A 240 -5.88 55.11 -37.82
N ALA A 241 -6.33 56.24 -37.27
CA ALA A 241 -7.46 56.98 -37.80
C ALA A 241 -7.20 58.49 -37.63
N SER A 242 -6.68 59.12 -38.68
CA SER A 242 -6.79 60.58 -38.87
C SER A 242 -7.11 60.91 -40.33
N SER A 243 -8.41 61.15 -40.53
CA SER A 243 -9.06 62.10 -41.43
C SER A 243 -8.40 62.50 -42.76
N ASN A 244 -9.15 62.36 -43.85
CA ASN A 244 -9.41 63.54 -44.69
C ASN A 244 -10.76 63.43 -45.43
N ALA A 245 -11.69 64.30 -45.05
CA ALA A 245 -12.90 64.64 -45.80
C ALA A 245 -12.75 66.09 -46.28
N GLN A 246 -13.20 66.32 -47.51
CA GLN A 246 -12.98 67.51 -48.34
C GLN A 246 -13.57 68.81 -47.75
N GLN A 247 -12.77 69.88 -47.69
CA GLN A 247 -12.92 71.17 -48.39
C GLN A 247 -11.84 72.17 -47.94
#